data_AF-A0A524CDQ3-F1
#
_entry.id   AF-A0A524CDQ3-F1
#
_cell.length_a   1.000
_cell.length_b   1.000
_cell.length_c   1.000
_cell.angle_alpha   90.00
_cell.angle_beta   90.00
_cell.angle_gamma   90.00
#
_symmetry.space_group_name_H-M   'P 1'
#
loop_
_entity.id
_entity.type
_entity.pdbx_description
1 polymer ?
#
loop_
_entity_poly.entity_id
_entity_poly.type
_entity_poly.pdbx_seq_one_letter_code
_entity_poly.pdbx_strand_id
1 'polypeptide(L)'
;MKINTPNDKINETSKYISNYWDELINPSDKTHKNVPVSNPYITPSKKFNALFYWDTYFQNLGLLIDNKYNLAKGCAENFIDEIKILGFIPNFNGPGWLSKTRSQPAFFCPIVYELYKVSEDKELLEKFIEYITIEYKYWTTPPKLYKYGLTRYYDTSFWSKLQPYSTIAESGWDITNRWRYPKKSLPIDLNTLLYLYEIYIPKFLRQLGRLTKEEEEKWENLREKRLESIEKYMWDDNREFYYDYSVKKGDSERSTSISGFFPLWGNIINDEKAELCVKKGRDAFLYPGGFVTTLDNKIKGFLKLLWFMGLQWCYPIGWAPMQWIVIKGLCNYHFDNFASNTSLMFLEMVSDIFEKEDAIYEKYDVVEKSIEGIKAHYKMHKGFGWTNAVFQALLARIICGIKPIFPEDIFFAPRIPKAWEKSTITVSFKNYPKLDLDLSIEIQDKSESENRSKYIIDVNKQVKMSFKFFKEIECDFESILINNQESIDLFNIKKIENSIENKIIAQSSNKILLKRGKNTIIA
;
A
#
# COMPACT_ATOMS: atom_id res chain seq x y z
N MET A 1 -5.62 3.41 16.27
CA MET A 1 -5.04 4.75 16.45
C MET A 1 -6.19 5.74 16.27
N LYS A 2 -6.29 6.81 17.06
CA LYS A 2 -7.30 7.86 16.82
C LYS A 2 -6.60 9.13 16.40
N ILE A 3 -6.94 9.68 15.24
CA ILE A 3 -6.39 10.92 14.71
C ILE A 3 -7.52 11.95 14.66
N ASN A 4 -7.27 13.14 15.21
CA ASN A 4 -8.11 14.31 14.96
C ASN A 4 -7.29 15.34 14.20
N THR A 5 -7.73 15.63 12.99
CA THR A 5 -7.19 16.62 12.05
C THR A 5 -8.01 17.92 12.12
N PRO A 6 -7.60 18.99 11.42
CA PRO A 6 -8.38 20.23 11.33
C PRO A 6 -9.64 20.10 10.46
N ASN A 7 -9.82 18.97 9.76
CA ASN A 7 -10.97 18.71 8.90
C ASN A 7 -11.92 17.73 9.60
N ASP A 8 -13.05 18.25 10.09
CA ASP A 8 -14.03 17.47 10.84
C ASP A 8 -14.63 16.32 10.03
N LYS A 9 -14.85 16.50 8.72
CA LYS A 9 -15.38 15.44 7.85
C LYS A 9 -14.42 14.25 7.76
N ILE A 10 -13.11 14.52 7.70
CA ILE A 10 -12.10 13.46 7.72
C ILE A 10 -12.12 12.73 9.06
N ASN A 11 -12.27 13.46 10.17
CA ASN A 11 -12.34 12.89 11.51
C ASN A 11 -13.58 11.99 11.68
N GLU A 12 -14.75 12.45 11.24
CA GLU A 12 -16.00 11.70 11.26
C GLU A 12 -15.94 10.45 10.38
N THR A 13 -15.40 10.58 9.17
CA THR A 13 -15.20 9.46 8.24
C THR A 13 -14.25 8.41 8.82
N SER A 14 -13.11 8.82 9.38
CA SER A 14 -12.17 7.90 10.06
C SER A 14 -12.85 7.18 11.24
N LYS A 15 -13.60 7.91 12.07
CA LYS A 15 -14.35 7.34 13.19
C LYS A 15 -15.39 6.31 12.73
N TYR A 16 -16.14 6.62 11.67
CA TYR A 16 -17.09 5.68 11.06
C TYR A 16 -16.37 4.39 10.63
N ILE A 17 -15.25 4.51 9.90
CA ILE A 17 -14.49 3.36 9.43
C ILE A 17 -14.02 2.47 10.58
N SER A 18 -13.42 3.04 11.63
CA SER A 18 -12.92 2.25 12.76
C SER A 18 -14.03 1.44 13.45
N ASN A 19 -15.27 1.94 13.42
CA ASN A 19 -16.45 1.23 13.95
C ASN A 19 -17.07 0.24 12.95
N TYR A 20 -16.82 0.41 11.66
CA TYR A 20 -17.41 -0.42 10.60
C TYR A 20 -16.68 -1.74 10.39
N TRP A 21 -15.51 -1.97 11.00
CA TRP A 21 -14.79 -3.23 10.81
C TRP A 21 -15.60 -4.46 11.21
N ASP A 22 -16.34 -4.38 12.32
CA ASP A 22 -17.09 -5.52 12.87
C ASP A 22 -18.18 -6.00 11.90
N GLU A 23 -18.66 -5.11 11.04
CA GLU A 23 -19.62 -5.38 9.98
C GLU A 23 -19.05 -6.13 8.78
N LEU A 24 -17.72 -6.14 8.65
CA LEU A 24 -17.00 -6.86 7.61
C LEU A 24 -16.37 -8.17 8.11
N ILE A 25 -16.36 -8.38 9.43
CA ILE A 25 -15.84 -9.61 10.04
C ILE A 25 -16.81 -10.76 9.74
N ASN A 26 -16.29 -11.76 9.06
CA ASN A 26 -16.91 -13.07 8.95
C ASN A 26 -16.23 -14.06 9.91
N PRO A 27 -16.99 -14.97 10.52
CA PRO A 27 -16.41 -16.02 11.36
C PRO A 27 -15.55 -16.96 10.52
N SER A 28 -14.70 -17.76 11.19
CA SER A 28 -14.02 -18.87 10.52
C SER A 28 -15.05 -19.78 9.87
N ASP A 29 -14.82 -20.16 8.61
CA ASP A 29 -15.71 -21.08 7.91
C ASP A 29 -14.99 -22.42 7.69
N LYS A 30 -15.07 -23.28 8.71
CA LYS A 30 -14.53 -24.65 8.66
C LYS A 30 -15.43 -25.62 7.88
N THR A 31 -16.63 -25.16 7.50
CA THR A 31 -17.67 -25.97 6.85
C THR A 31 -17.83 -25.66 5.37
N HIS A 32 -17.09 -24.67 4.86
CA HIS A 32 -17.20 -24.22 3.50
C HIS A 32 -16.96 -25.37 2.52
N LYS A 33 -17.92 -25.62 1.62
CA LYS A 33 -17.97 -26.84 0.78
C LYS A 33 -16.78 -27.04 -0.18
N ASN A 34 -15.80 -26.13 -0.23
CA ASN A 34 -14.64 -26.29 -1.10
C ASN A 34 -13.31 -25.85 -0.49
N VAL A 35 -13.24 -24.70 0.18
CA VAL A 35 -11.98 -24.16 0.72
C VAL A 35 -12.22 -23.59 2.12
N PRO A 36 -12.28 -24.45 3.16
CA PRO A 36 -12.46 -24.01 4.54
C PRO A 36 -11.27 -23.17 5.02
N VAL A 37 -11.56 -22.24 5.94
CA VAL A 37 -10.59 -21.34 6.55
C VAL A 37 -10.69 -21.36 8.07
N SER A 38 -9.55 -21.41 8.76
CA SER A 38 -9.49 -21.68 10.20
C SER A 38 -9.75 -20.47 11.09
N ASN A 39 -9.52 -19.26 10.58
CA ASN A 39 -9.63 -18.01 11.33
C ASN A 39 -10.77 -17.11 10.80
N PRO A 40 -11.32 -16.22 11.64
CA PRO A 40 -12.15 -15.11 11.18
C PRO A 40 -11.42 -14.26 10.13
N TYR A 41 -12.18 -13.65 9.22
CA TYR A 41 -11.62 -12.90 8.11
C TYR A 41 -12.49 -11.69 7.74
N ILE A 42 -11.90 -10.73 7.02
CA ILE A 42 -12.61 -9.56 6.50
C ILE A 42 -13.10 -9.84 5.08
N THR A 43 -14.33 -9.41 4.78
CA THR A 43 -14.87 -9.41 3.42
C THR A 43 -14.87 -7.98 2.83
N PRO A 44 -14.88 -7.83 1.49
CA PRO A 44 -14.89 -6.50 0.89
C PRO A 44 -16.15 -5.68 1.22
N SER A 45 -17.28 -6.33 1.52
CA SER A 45 -18.53 -5.70 1.95
C SER A 45 -19.45 -6.74 2.59
N LYS A 46 -20.48 -6.31 3.33
CA LYS A 46 -21.53 -7.17 3.92
C LYS A 46 -22.21 -8.14 2.94
N LYS A 47 -22.12 -7.89 1.63
CA LYS A 47 -22.73 -8.74 0.59
C LYS A 47 -21.85 -9.94 0.19
N PHE A 48 -20.58 -9.92 0.54
CA PHE A 48 -19.65 -11.00 0.24
C PHE A 48 -19.47 -11.88 1.48
N ASN A 49 -19.45 -13.18 1.26
CA ASN A 49 -19.20 -14.21 2.28
C ASN A 49 -17.94 -15.01 1.91
N ALA A 50 -16.89 -14.32 1.47
CA ALA A 50 -15.64 -14.93 1.04
C ALA A 50 -14.45 -14.00 1.30
N LEU A 51 -13.33 -14.60 1.68
CA LEU A 51 -12.01 -13.99 1.72
C LEU A 51 -11.52 -13.78 0.28
N PHE A 52 -11.10 -12.56 -0.06
CA PHE A 52 -10.51 -12.21 -1.36
C PHE A 52 -9.03 -11.92 -1.17
N TYR A 53 -8.21 -12.42 -2.09
CA TYR A 53 -6.76 -12.46 -1.90
C TYR A 53 -6.12 -11.07 -1.86
N TRP A 54 -6.13 -10.31 -2.96
CA TRP A 54 -5.40 -9.04 -2.98
C TRP A 54 -6.07 -7.94 -2.13
N ASP A 55 -7.40 -8.00 -1.95
CA ASP A 55 -8.16 -7.14 -1.04
C ASP A 55 -7.58 -7.20 0.37
N THR A 56 -7.19 -8.40 0.81
CA THR A 56 -6.64 -8.66 2.15
C THR A 56 -5.38 -7.84 2.42
N TYR A 57 -4.53 -7.59 1.41
CA TYR A 57 -3.37 -6.71 1.61
C TYR A 57 -3.79 -5.31 2.00
N PHE A 58 -4.71 -4.72 1.25
CA PHE A 58 -5.17 -3.36 1.51
C PHE A 58 -5.95 -3.31 2.82
N GLN A 59 -6.87 -4.24 3.06
CA GLN A 59 -7.63 -4.35 4.30
C GLN A 59 -6.72 -4.44 5.53
N ASN A 60 -5.66 -5.25 5.46
CA ASN A 60 -4.70 -5.41 6.55
C ASN A 60 -4.00 -4.10 6.92
N LEU A 61 -3.76 -3.18 5.98
CA LEU A 61 -3.19 -1.86 6.30
C LEU A 61 -4.06 -1.11 7.31
N GLY A 62 -5.38 -1.10 7.09
CA GLY A 62 -6.35 -0.46 7.98
C GLY A 62 -6.51 -1.19 9.31
N LEU A 63 -6.59 -2.52 9.27
CA LEU A 63 -6.67 -3.34 10.48
C LEU A 63 -5.47 -3.11 11.40
N LEU A 64 -4.25 -3.00 10.85
CA LEU A 64 -3.05 -2.73 11.63
C LEU A 64 -3.08 -1.35 12.31
N ILE A 65 -3.68 -0.35 11.65
CA ILE A 65 -3.87 1.02 12.18
C ILE A 65 -4.95 1.06 13.27
N ASP A 66 -5.98 0.25 13.13
CA ASP A 66 -7.07 0.14 14.11
C ASP A 66 -6.80 -0.91 15.19
N ASN A 67 -5.54 -1.33 15.36
CA ASN A 67 -5.08 -2.29 16.36
C ASN A 67 -5.83 -3.65 16.31
N LYS A 68 -6.12 -4.13 15.10
CA LYS A 68 -6.73 -5.45 14.84
C LYS A 68 -5.68 -6.43 14.29
N TYR A 69 -4.48 -6.44 14.87
CA TYR A 69 -3.35 -7.28 14.43
C TYR A 69 -3.71 -8.76 14.33
N ASN A 70 -4.37 -9.32 15.35
CA ASN A 70 -4.73 -10.74 15.35
C ASN A 70 -5.70 -11.10 14.23
N LEU A 71 -6.60 -10.19 13.85
CA LEU A 71 -7.50 -10.40 12.72
C LEU A 71 -6.73 -10.32 11.39
N ALA A 72 -5.84 -9.34 11.22
CA ALA A 72 -5.00 -9.23 10.02
C ALA A 72 -4.08 -10.46 9.84
N LYS A 73 -3.49 -10.95 10.96
CA LYS A 73 -2.73 -12.20 11.01
C LYS A 73 -3.62 -13.39 10.66
N GLY A 74 -4.83 -13.50 11.23
CA GLY A 74 -5.80 -14.55 10.93
C GLY A 74 -6.18 -14.61 9.45
N CYS A 75 -6.44 -13.47 8.81
CA CYS A 75 -6.67 -13.38 7.36
C CYS A 75 -5.50 -13.95 6.56
N ALA A 76 -4.25 -13.60 6.92
CA ALA A 76 -3.07 -14.13 6.25
C ALA A 76 -2.87 -15.63 6.50
N GLU A 77 -3.15 -16.11 7.71
CA GLU A 77 -3.08 -17.53 8.05
C GLU A 77 -4.10 -18.37 7.27
N ASN A 78 -5.26 -17.81 6.92
CA ASN A 78 -6.23 -18.50 6.07
C ASN A 78 -5.67 -18.80 4.67
N PHE A 79 -4.73 -18.00 4.16
CA PHE A 79 -4.03 -18.33 2.90
C PHE A 79 -3.16 -19.58 3.02
N ILE A 80 -2.66 -19.92 4.20
CA ILE A 80 -1.98 -21.20 4.43
C ILE A 80 -2.97 -22.35 4.26
N ASP A 81 -4.18 -22.24 4.80
CA ASP A 81 -5.22 -23.26 4.63
C ASP A 81 -5.58 -23.44 3.14
N GLU A 82 -5.72 -22.33 2.42
CA GLU A 82 -5.98 -22.34 0.98
C GLU A 82 -4.85 -22.99 0.18
N ILE A 83 -3.59 -22.65 0.46
CA ILE A 83 -2.42 -23.26 -0.20
C ILE A 83 -2.32 -24.76 0.12
N LYS A 84 -2.62 -25.19 1.35
CA LYS A 84 -2.62 -26.63 1.71
C LYS A 84 -3.62 -27.42 0.88
N ILE A 85 -4.74 -26.82 0.52
CA ILE A 85 -5.85 -27.49 -0.20
C ILE A 85 -5.65 -27.39 -1.71
N LEU A 86 -5.29 -26.22 -2.21
CA LEU A 86 -5.28 -25.92 -3.66
C LEU A 86 -3.87 -25.84 -4.26
N GLY A 87 -2.83 -25.71 -3.44
CA GLY A 87 -1.46 -25.46 -3.87
C GLY A 87 -1.17 -24.01 -4.26
N PHE A 88 -2.15 -23.11 -4.12
CA PHE A 88 -2.05 -21.68 -4.39
C PHE A 88 -3.16 -20.92 -3.65
N ILE A 89 -3.06 -19.59 -3.63
CA ILE A 89 -4.09 -18.72 -3.04
C ILE A 89 -5.14 -18.39 -4.12
N PRO A 90 -6.41 -18.82 -3.99
CA PRO A 90 -7.46 -18.52 -4.95
C PRO A 90 -7.82 -17.04 -4.99
N ASN A 91 -8.53 -16.63 -6.05
CA ASN A 91 -9.13 -15.28 -6.12
C ASN A 91 -10.00 -15.00 -4.87
N PHE A 92 -10.85 -15.97 -4.52
CA PHE A 92 -11.64 -15.95 -3.30
C PHE A 92 -11.93 -17.39 -2.82
N ASN A 93 -12.18 -17.58 -1.53
CA ASN A 93 -12.46 -18.91 -0.93
C ASN A 93 -13.91 -19.41 -1.08
N GLY A 94 -14.65 -18.92 -2.08
CA GLY A 94 -16.07 -19.22 -2.28
C GLY A 94 -16.36 -20.50 -3.09
N PRO A 95 -17.64 -20.93 -3.15
CA PRO A 95 -18.00 -22.23 -3.68
C PRO A 95 -17.90 -22.25 -5.21
N GLY A 96 -17.54 -23.41 -5.76
CA GLY A 96 -17.54 -23.66 -7.20
C GLY A 96 -16.13 -23.84 -7.80
N TRP A 97 -16.08 -23.86 -9.13
CA TRP A 97 -14.84 -24.10 -9.87
C TRP A 97 -13.98 -22.85 -10.02
N LEU A 98 -14.55 -21.64 -9.92
CA LEU A 98 -13.83 -20.38 -10.11
C LEU A 98 -12.73 -20.15 -9.07
N SER A 99 -12.93 -20.59 -7.82
CA SER A 99 -11.89 -20.56 -6.78
C SER A 99 -10.79 -21.58 -7.03
N LYS A 100 -11.03 -22.62 -7.85
CA LYS A 100 -10.06 -23.71 -8.09
C LYS A 100 -9.15 -23.48 -9.30
N THR A 101 -9.35 -22.42 -10.09
CA THR A 101 -8.67 -22.27 -11.39
C THR A 101 -7.90 -20.98 -11.57
N ARG A 102 -8.07 -20.01 -10.67
CA ARG A 102 -7.41 -18.71 -10.73
C ARG A 102 -7.11 -18.13 -9.36
N SER A 103 -6.03 -17.36 -9.33
CA SER A 103 -5.59 -16.58 -8.18
C SER A 103 -6.04 -15.10 -8.32
N GLN A 104 -5.28 -14.20 -7.70
CA GLN A 104 -5.36 -12.74 -7.77
C GLN A 104 -3.93 -12.18 -7.68
N PRO A 105 -3.68 -10.86 -7.79
CA PRO A 105 -2.34 -10.30 -7.65
C PRO A 105 -1.59 -10.81 -6.41
N ALA A 106 -0.35 -11.26 -6.60
CA ALA A 106 0.44 -11.98 -5.60
C ALA A 106 0.94 -11.07 -4.45
N PHE A 107 0.08 -10.83 -3.45
CA PHE A 107 0.38 -9.97 -2.31
C PHE A 107 0.73 -10.71 -1.01
N PHE A 108 0.74 -12.04 -0.97
CA PHE A 108 0.98 -12.80 0.27
C PHE A 108 2.30 -12.47 0.93
N CYS A 109 3.40 -12.40 0.16
CA CYS A 109 4.70 -12.03 0.71
C CYS A 109 4.73 -10.57 1.23
N PRO A 110 4.22 -9.56 0.48
CA PRO A 110 3.97 -8.23 1.05
C PRO A 110 3.11 -8.22 2.32
N ILE A 111 2.03 -9.02 2.40
CA ILE A 111 1.17 -9.12 3.59
C ILE A 111 1.97 -9.59 4.80
N VAL A 112 2.71 -10.69 4.67
CA VAL A 112 3.53 -11.24 5.76
C VAL A 112 4.63 -10.25 6.14
N TYR A 113 5.20 -9.52 5.17
CA TYR A 113 6.17 -8.46 5.46
C TYR A 113 5.57 -7.32 6.29
N GLU A 114 4.35 -6.85 5.98
CA GLU A 114 3.66 -5.83 6.78
C GLU A 114 3.36 -6.32 8.21
N LEU A 115 2.89 -7.56 8.37
CA LEU A 115 2.65 -8.16 9.69
C LEU A 115 3.94 -8.31 10.51
N TYR A 116 5.02 -8.78 9.89
CA TYR A 116 6.32 -8.95 10.54
C TYR A 116 6.90 -7.60 10.98
N LYS A 117 6.79 -6.55 10.17
CA LYS A 117 7.27 -5.22 10.56
C LYS A 117 6.58 -4.66 11.81
N VAL A 118 5.33 -5.05 12.07
CA VAL A 118 4.60 -4.57 13.25
C VAL A 118 4.93 -5.42 14.49
N SER A 119 5.08 -6.73 14.31
CA SER A 119 5.24 -7.67 15.42
C SER A 119 6.69 -8.00 15.80
N GLU A 120 7.61 -7.92 14.83
CA GLU A 120 8.96 -8.48 14.89
C GLU A 120 9.01 -9.95 15.32
N ASP A 121 7.89 -10.67 15.13
CA ASP A 121 7.69 -12.05 15.56
C ASP A 121 8.35 -13.02 14.57
N LYS A 122 9.41 -13.72 15.00
CA LYS A 122 10.07 -14.73 14.18
C LYS A 122 9.24 -16.01 14.02
N GLU A 123 8.38 -16.34 14.98
CA GLU A 123 7.49 -17.51 14.87
C GLU A 123 6.45 -17.29 13.76
N LEU A 124 6.02 -16.04 13.57
CA LEU A 124 5.24 -15.65 12.39
C LEU A 124 6.00 -16.03 11.12
N LEU A 125 7.24 -15.60 10.95
CA LEU A 125 8.02 -15.90 9.74
C LEU A 125 8.20 -17.41 9.54
N GLU A 126 8.51 -18.15 10.60
CA GLU A 126 8.67 -19.60 10.55
C GLU A 126 7.38 -20.30 10.06
N LYS A 127 6.21 -19.81 10.50
CA LYS A 127 4.91 -20.32 10.06
C LYS A 127 4.62 -20.07 8.57
N PHE A 128 5.08 -18.94 8.01
CA PHE A 128 4.70 -18.49 6.68
C PHE A 128 5.71 -18.84 5.57
N ILE A 129 7.00 -18.95 5.88
CA ILE A 129 8.08 -18.99 4.87
C ILE A 129 7.95 -20.13 3.85
N GLU A 130 7.50 -21.30 4.30
CA GLU A 130 7.26 -22.46 3.42
C GLU A 130 6.15 -22.15 2.40
N TYR A 131 5.01 -21.64 2.88
CA TYR A 131 3.83 -21.37 2.03
C TYR A 131 4.06 -20.21 1.06
N ILE A 132 4.80 -19.16 1.48
CA ILE A 132 5.25 -18.11 0.57
C ILE A 132 6.07 -18.70 -0.58
N THR A 133 6.95 -19.65 -0.27
CA THR A 133 7.79 -20.33 -1.28
C THR A 133 6.96 -21.22 -2.20
N ILE A 134 5.92 -21.89 -1.69
CA ILE A 134 4.96 -22.67 -2.50
C ILE A 134 4.23 -21.75 -3.47
N GLU A 135 3.71 -20.61 -3.00
CA GLU A 135 3.00 -19.68 -3.86
C GLU A 135 3.93 -19.02 -4.90
N TYR A 136 5.15 -18.67 -4.52
CA TYR A 136 6.16 -18.20 -5.47
C TYR A 136 6.36 -19.19 -6.61
N LYS A 137 6.53 -20.49 -6.28
CA LYS A 137 6.64 -21.57 -7.27
C LYS A 137 5.41 -21.66 -8.16
N TYR A 138 4.20 -21.51 -7.63
CA TYR A 138 2.97 -21.48 -8.43
C TYR A 138 3.02 -20.39 -9.51
N TRP A 139 3.46 -19.18 -9.17
CA TRP A 139 3.58 -18.07 -10.12
C TRP A 139 4.75 -18.23 -11.09
N THR A 140 5.87 -18.80 -10.65
CA THR A 140 7.07 -18.99 -11.47
C THR A 140 7.13 -20.36 -12.16
N THR A 141 6.00 -21.04 -12.32
CA THR A 141 5.89 -22.29 -13.09
C THR A 141 5.02 -22.08 -14.33
N PRO A 142 5.37 -22.68 -15.49
CA PRO A 142 4.49 -22.67 -16.65
C PRO A 142 3.11 -23.26 -16.32
N PRO A 143 2.00 -22.72 -16.88
CA PRO A 143 1.96 -21.75 -17.98
C PRO A 143 2.01 -20.28 -17.55
N LYS A 144 2.17 -19.97 -16.26
CA LYS A 144 2.23 -18.60 -15.73
C LYS A 144 3.59 -17.97 -15.98
N LEU A 145 4.68 -18.63 -15.59
CA LEU A 145 5.99 -18.31 -16.12
C LEU A 145 5.95 -18.50 -17.64
N TYR A 146 6.28 -17.47 -18.40
CA TYR A 146 5.97 -17.48 -19.82
C TYR A 146 7.12 -17.14 -20.75
N LYS A 147 7.55 -15.88 -20.82
CA LYS A 147 8.63 -15.45 -21.71
C LYS A 147 9.54 -14.48 -21.00
N TYR A 148 10.82 -14.51 -21.37
CA TYR A 148 11.84 -13.61 -20.86
C TYR A 148 12.00 -13.67 -19.32
N GLY A 149 11.77 -14.84 -18.71
CA GLY A 149 11.78 -14.97 -17.25
C GLY A 149 10.62 -14.27 -16.53
N LEU A 150 9.66 -13.69 -17.27
CA LEU A 150 8.53 -12.96 -16.73
C LEU A 150 7.25 -13.81 -16.71
N THR A 151 6.37 -13.43 -15.79
CA THR A 151 5.11 -14.11 -15.49
C THR A 151 3.92 -13.35 -16.05
N ARG A 152 2.86 -14.07 -16.39
CA ARG A 152 1.55 -13.53 -16.77
C ARG A 152 0.45 -14.04 -15.84
N TYR A 153 -0.65 -13.29 -15.78
CA TYR A 153 -1.92 -13.86 -15.33
C TYR A 153 -2.39 -14.90 -16.36
N TYR A 154 -2.84 -16.04 -15.88
CA TYR A 154 -3.32 -17.16 -16.67
C TYR A 154 -4.19 -18.11 -15.82
N ASP A 155 -5.51 -18.03 -15.99
CA ASP A 155 -6.46 -19.01 -15.43
C ASP A 155 -6.31 -20.36 -16.16
N THR A 156 -6.23 -21.46 -15.40
CA THR A 156 -5.97 -22.81 -15.93
C THR A 156 -7.23 -23.60 -16.31
N SER A 157 -8.42 -23.04 -16.10
CA SER A 157 -9.70 -23.66 -16.45
C SER A 157 -9.82 -23.95 -17.94
N PHE A 158 -10.63 -24.96 -18.27
CA PHE A 158 -11.03 -25.22 -19.66
C PHE A 158 -11.67 -23.99 -20.30
N TRP A 159 -12.52 -23.28 -19.56
CA TRP A 159 -13.21 -22.06 -20.01
C TRP A 159 -12.25 -20.93 -20.35
N SER A 160 -11.09 -20.86 -19.69
CA SER A 160 -10.07 -19.88 -20.04
C SER A 160 -9.62 -20.04 -21.50
N LYS A 161 -9.59 -21.25 -22.06
CA LYS A 161 -9.23 -21.48 -23.47
C LYS A 161 -10.19 -20.77 -24.44
N LEU A 162 -11.45 -20.60 -24.02
CA LEU A 162 -12.52 -20.00 -24.82
C LEU A 162 -12.74 -18.52 -24.52
N GLN A 163 -12.41 -18.05 -23.31
CA GLN A 163 -12.68 -16.68 -22.88
C GLN A 163 -11.52 -16.07 -22.06
N PRO A 164 -10.92 -14.95 -22.51
CA PRO A 164 -9.82 -14.31 -21.81
C PRO A 164 -10.27 -13.53 -20.55
N TYR A 165 -11.59 -13.41 -20.30
CA TYR A 165 -12.15 -12.75 -19.12
C TYR A 165 -11.63 -13.33 -17.80
N SER A 166 -11.46 -14.65 -17.74
CA SER A 166 -10.89 -15.34 -16.57
C SER A 166 -9.48 -14.85 -16.19
N THR A 167 -8.62 -14.62 -17.19
CA THR A 167 -7.30 -14.02 -17.01
C THR A 167 -7.37 -12.57 -16.54
N ILE A 168 -8.35 -11.80 -17.03
CA ILE A 168 -8.57 -10.42 -16.58
C ILE A 168 -9.01 -10.43 -15.10
N ALA A 169 -9.92 -11.32 -14.71
CA ALA A 169 -10.35 -11.46 -13.32
C ALA A 169 -9.21 -11.95 -12.39
N GLU A 170 -8.29 -12.80 -12.87
CA GLU A 170 -7.08 -13.15 -12.11
C GLU A 170 -6.16 -11.95 -11.89
N SER A 171 -6.20 -10.94 -12.78
CA SER A 171 -5.45 -9.70 -12.55
C SER A 171 -6.08 -8.78 -11.50
N GLY A 172 -7.34 -9.00 -11.13
CA GLY A 172 -8.14 -8.09 -10.29
C GLY A 172 -8.75 -6.90 -11.03
N TRP A 173 -8.43 -6.72 -12.33
CA TRP A 173 -8.85 -5.55 -13.12
C TRP A 173 -9.99 -5.90 -14.09
N ASP A 174 -11.05 -6.55 -13.62
CA ASP A 174 -12.20 -6.93 -14.43
C ASP A 174 -13.32 -5.87 -14.41
N ILE A 175 -13.63 -5.15 -15.49
CA ILE A 175 -12.96 -5.10 -16.79
C ILE A 175 -12.28 -3.74 -16.98
N THR A 176 -11.08 -3.79 -17.56
CA THR A 176 -10.25 -2.65 -17.96
C THR A 176 -9.92 -2.69 -19.46
N ASN A 177 -9.65 -1.52 -20.05
CA ASN A 177 -9.06 -1.39 -21.38
C ASN A 177 -7.52 -1.56 -21.40
N ARG A 178 -6.89 -1.82 -20.24
CA ARG A 178 -5.46 -2.18 -20.13
C ARG A 178 -5.08 -3.36 -21.04
N TRP A 179 -5.98 -4.33 -21.21
CA TRP A 179 -5.66 -5.60 -21.86
C TRP A 179 -6.10 -5.71 -23.32
N ARG A 180 -5.14 -5.73 -24.25
CA ARG A 180 -5.43 -6.11 -25.64
C ARG A 180 -5.40 -7.64 -25.84
N TYR A 181 -4.41 -8.29 -25.25
CA TYR A 181 -4.23 -9.75 -25.31
C TYR A 181 -3.91 -10.30 -23.91
N PRO A 182 -4.88 -10.38 -22.97
CA PRO A 182 -4.64 -10.72 -21.57
C PRO A 182 -3.72 -11.95 -21.37
N LYS A 183 -3.94 -13.01 -22.16
CA LYS A 183 -3.16 -14.26 -22.09
C LYS A 183 -1.74 -14.17 -22.68
N LYS A 184 -1.44 -13.13 -23.45
CA LYS A 184 -0.13 -12.92 -24.11
C LYS A 184 0.52 -11.61 -23.64
N SER A 185 0.06 -11.07 -22.54
CA SER A 185 0.64 -9.89 -21.90
C SER A 185 1.43 -10.31 -20.67
N LEU A 186 2.57 -9.66 -20.45
CA LEU A 186 3.39 -9.72 -19.25
C LEU A 186 3.07 -8.45 -18.45
N PRO A 187 2.35 -8.56 -17.31
CA PRO A 187 1.92 -7.41 -16.53
C PRO A 187 3.04 -6.81 -15.69
N ILE A 188 3.20 -5.49 -15.70
CA ILE A 188 4.23 -4.82 -14.89
C ILE A 188 3.97 -4.98 -13.38
N ASP A 189 2.71 -4.95 -12.96
CA ASP A 189 2.29 -5.12 -11.56
C ASP A 189 2.67 -6.50 -11.02
N LEU A 190 2.28 -7.58 -11.71
CA LEU A 190 2.60 -8.94 -11.29
C LEU A 190 4.11 -9.20 -11.23
N ASN A 191 4.86 -8.71 -12.21
CA ASN A 191 6.31 -8.93 -12.23
C ASN A 191 7.03 -8.08 -11.18
N THR A 192 6.50 -6.91 -10.83
CA THR A 192 6.98 -6.16 -9.66
C THR A 192 6.69 -6.90 -8.35
N LEU A 193 5.49 -7.48 -8.20
CA LEU A 193 5.14 -8.27 -7.02
C LEU A 193 6.07 -9.47 -6.85
N LEU A 194 6.36 -10.21 -7.93
CA LEU A 194 7.29 -11.35 -7.87
C LEU A 194 8.74 -10.93 -7.59
N TYR A 195 9.16 -9.76 -8.06
CA TYR A 195 10.43 -9.17 -7.67
C TYR A 195 10.51 -8.93 -6.15
N LEU A 196 9.40 -8.50 -5.52
CA LEU A 196 9.34 -8.37 -4.06
C LEU A 196 9.43 -9.72 -3.33
N TYR A 197 8.91 -10.80 -3.90
CA TYR A 197 9.11 -12.14 -3.33
C TYR A 197 10.60 -12.51 -3.34
N GLU A 198 11.30 -12.22 -4.44
CA GLU A 198 12.74 -12.46 -4.60
C GLU A 198 13.60 -11.60 -3.65
N ILE A 199 13.07 -10.49 -3.13
CA ILE A 199 13.69 -9.70 -2.04
C ILE A 199 13.34 -10.26 -0.66
N TYR A 200 12.06 -10.53 -0.41
CA TYR A 200 11.58 -10.79 0.94
C TYR A 200 11.82 -12.22 1.40
N ILE A 201 11.80 -13.22 0.52
CA ILE A 201 12.13 -14.60 0.89
C ILE A 201 13.54 -14.72 1.48
N PRO A 202 14.62 -14.28 0.81
CA PRO A 202 15.96 -14.34 1.42
C PRO A 202 16.05 -13.47 2.68
N LYS A 203 15.33 -12.34 2.73
CA LYS A 203 15.26 -11.51 3.94
C LYS A 203 14.66 -12.27 5.13
N PHE A 204 13.57 -13.01 4.93
CA PHE A 204 12.94 -13.82 5.98
C PHE A 204 13.83 -14.97 6.41
N LEU A 205 14.42 -15.70 5.46
CA LEU A 205 15.39 -16.77 5.76
C LEU A 205 16.56 -16.25 6.59
N ARG A 206 17.05 -15.03 6.29
CA ARG A 206 18.12 -14.39 7.08
C ARG A 206 17.68 -14.10 8.52
N GLN A 207 16.46 -13.59 8.72
CA GLN A 207 15.92 -13.34 10.07
C GLN A 207 15.76 -14.61 10.91
N LEU A 208 15.47 -15.72 10.24
CA LEU A 208 15.36 -17.06 10.83
C LEU A 208 16.71 -17.77 11.00
N GLY A 209 17.83 -17.19 10.55
CA GLY A 209 19.15 -17.83 10.58
C GLY A 209 19.28 -19.03 9.63
N ARG A 210 18.42 -19.11 8.60
CA ARG A 210 18.32 -20.22 7.64
C ARG A 210 18.86 -19.90 6.26
N LEU A 211 19.27 -18.65 6.00
CA LEU A 211 19.79 -18.25 4.69
C LEU A 211 21.23 -18.75 4.51
N THR A 212 21.42 -19.66 3.58
CA THR A 212 22.77 -20.09 3.14
C THR A 212 23.32 -19.14 2.06
N LYS A 213 24.65 -19.14 1.87
CA LYS A 213 25.30 -18.36 0.79
C LYS A 213 24.79 -18.75 -0.60
N GLU A 214 24.60 -20.05 -0.82
CA GLU A 214 24.06 -20.56 -2.10
C GLU A 214 22.63 -20.07 -2.36
N GLU A 215 21.76 -20.06 -1.34
CA GLU A 215 20.42 -19.49 -1.48
C GLU A 215 20.46 -17.98 -1.72
N GLU A 216 21.36 -17.26 -1.06
CA GLU A 216 21.54 -15.81 -1.25
C GLU A 216 21.92 -15.49 -2.70
N GLU A 217 22.94 -16.15 -3.25
CA GLU A 217 23.36 -16.02 -4.65
C GLU A 217 22.24 -16.40 -5.63
N LYS A 218 21.50 -17.47 -5.33
CA LYS A 218 20.34 -17.89 -6.13
C LYS A 218 19.26 -16.82 -6.19
N TRP A 219 18.87 -16.26 -5.05
CA TRP A 219 17.82 -15.23 -4.99
C TRP A 219 18.28 -13.92 -5.63
N GLU A 220 19.55 -13.56 -5.48
CA GLU A 220 20.16 -12.43 -6.17
C GLU A 220 20.09 -12.57 -7.69
N ASN A 221 20.53 -13.69 -8.24
CA ASN A 221 20.48 -13.97 -9.68
C ASN A 221 19.04 -13.98 -10.24
N LEU A 222 18.07 -14.52 -9.48
CA LEU A 222 16.66 -14.49 -9.88
C LEU A 222 16.13 -13.04 -9.96
N ARG A 223 16.41 -12.26 -8.90
CA ARG A 223 16.01 -10.86 -8.77
C ARG A 223 16.62 -10.00 -9.88
N GLU A 224 17.91 -10.12 -10.13
CA GLU A 224 18.62 -9.39 -11.19
C GLU A 224 18.03 -9.68 -12.57
N LYS A 225 17.86 -10.96 -12.93
CA LYS A 225 17.27 -11.34 -14.22
C LYS A 225 15.86 -10.82 -14.42
N ARG A 226 15.05 -10.81 -13.35
CA ARG A 226 13.69 -10.26 -13.42
C ARG A 226 13.73 -8.76 -13.63
N LEU A 227 14.57 -8.03 -12.90
CA LEU A 227 14.73 -6.59 -13.07
C LEU A 227 15.23 -6.24 -14.46
N GLU A 228 16.28 -6.90 -14.95
CA GLU A 228 16.77 -6.73 -16.33
C GLU A 228 15.66 -6.91 -17.37
N SER A 229 14.78 -7.89 -17.15
CA SER A 229 13.66 -8.15 -18.03
C SER A 229 12.54 -7.11 -17.91
N ILE A 230 12.24 -6.63 -16.70
CA ILE A 230 11.33 -5.50 -16.48
C ILE A 230 11.86 -4.25 -17.21
N GLU A 231 13.14 -3.92 -16.99
CA GLU A 231 13.80 -2.77 -17.61
C GLU A 231 13.81 -2.86 -19.13
N LYS A 232 14.10 -4.04 -19.68
CA LYS A 232 14.17 -4.23 -21.13
C LYS A 232 12.82 -4.21 -21.84
N TYR A 233 11.79 -4.80 -21.22
CA TYR A 233 10.52 -5.06 -21.92
C TYR A 233 9.40 -4.10 -21.51
N MET A 234 9.41 -3.60 -20.28
CA MET A 234 8.28 -2.86 -19.70
C MET A 234 8.53 -1.36 -19.59
N TRP A 235 9.78 -0.91 -19.48
CA TRP A 235 10.11 0.51 -19.68
C TRP A 235 9.94 0.91 -21.15
N ASP A 236 9.52 2.15 -21.39
CA ASP A 236 9.42 2.75 -22.72
C ASP A 236 10.07 4.13 -22.71
N ASP A 237 11.26 4.24 -23.30
CA ASP A 237 12.06 5.48 -23.29
C ASP A 237 11.36 6.65 -23.98
N ASN A 238 10.55 6.40 -25.02
CA ASN A 238 9.86 7.48 -25.73
C ASN A 238 8.68 8.03 -24.93
N ARG A 239 8.12 7.21 -24.02
CA ARG A 239 6.95 7.58 -23.20
C ARG A 239 7.27 7.83 -21.74
N GLU A 240 8.54 7.60 -21.36
CA GLU A 240 9.12 7.84 -20.04
C GLU A 240 8.30 7.19 -18.92
N PHE A 241 7.83 5.96 -19.14
CA PHE A 241 6.95 5.26 -18.20
C PHE A 241 6.98 3.74 -18.37
N TYR A 242 6.48 3.01 -17.36
CA TYR A 242 6.33 1.56 -17.41
C TYR A 242 4.97 1.12 -17.97
N TYR A 243 5.00 0.03 -18.72
CA TYR A 243 3.86 -0.54 -19.42
C TYR A 243 3.89 -2.07 -19.37
N ASP A 244 2.72 -2.71 -19.51
CA ASP A 244 2.67 -4.14 -19.78
C ASP A 244 3.31 -4.46 -21.14
N TYR A 245 4.01 -5.59 -21.21
CA TYR A 245 4.62 -6.04 -22.45
C TYR A 245 3.76 -7.12 -23.13
N SER A 246 3.30 -6.86 -24.36
CA SER A 246 2.63 -7.87 -25.19
C SER A 246 3.67 -8.72 -25.92
N VAL A 247 3.64 -10.04 -25.73
CA VAL A 247 4.52 -10.95 -26.47
C VAL A 247 3.96 -11.33 -27.85
N LYS A 248 2.82 -10.73 -28.24
CA LYS A 248 2.26 -10.93 -29.57
C LYS A 248 3.10 -10.16 -30.59
N LYS A 249 3.60 -10.87 -31.60
CA LYS A 249 4.38 -10.27 -32.69
C LYS A 249 3.61 -9.13 -33.35
N GLY A 250 4.25 -7.98 -33.52
CA GLY A 250 3.70 -6.79 -34.18
C GLY A 250 2.80 -5.92 -33.29
N ASP A 251 2.67 -6.23 -31.99
CA ASP A 251 1.89 -5.41 -31.06
C ASP A 251 2.79 -4.40 -30.35
N SER A 252 2.88 -3.18 -30.89
CA SER A 252 3.59 -2.04 -30.27
C SER A 252 2.68 -1.19 -29.37
N GLU A 253 1.38 -1.43 -29.42
CA GLU A 253 0.39 -0.62 -28.72
C GLU A 253 0.32 -1.01 -27.24
N ARG A 254 0.58 -0.07 -26.34
CA ARG A 254 0.47 -0.29 -24.90
C ARG A 254 -0.49 0.74 -24.29
N SER A 255 -1.47 0.25 -23.55
CA SER A 255 -2.39 1.11 -22.79
C SER A 255 -1.64 1.77 -21.63
N THR A 256 -1.85 3.08 -21.44
CA THR A 256 -1.27 3.81 -20.31
C THR A 256 -2.18 3.65 -19.09
N SER A 257 -1.73 2.85 -18.13
CA SER A 257 -2.49 2.54 -16.91
C SER A 257 -1.67 2.77 -15.65
N ILE A 258 -2.36 2.95 -14.53
CA ILE A 258 -1.76 3.21 -13.21
C ILE A 258 -0.88 2.04 -12.73
N SER A 259 -0.92 0.88 -13.38
CA SER A 259 -0.02 -0.23 -13.08
C SER A 259 1.46 0.12 -13.27
N GLY A 260 1.79 1.11 -14.11
CA GLY A 260 3.17 1.58 -14.30
C GLY A 260 3.79 2.21 -13.06
N PHE A 261 3.03 2.47 -12.00
CA PHE A 261 3.53 2.91 -10.69
C PHE A 261 3.92 1.75 -9.76
N PHE A 262 3.66 0.49 -10.11
CA PHE A 262 4.08 -0.64 -9.28
C PHE A 262 5.60 -0.67 -9.04
N PRO A 263 6.48 -0.42 -10.03
CA PRO A 263 7.92 -0.34 -9.79
C PRO A 263 8.33 0.74 -8.79
N LEU A 264 7.64 1.88 -8.81
CA LEU A 264 7.79 2.96 -7.83
C LEU A 264 7.34 2.49 -6.42
N TRP A 265 6.19 1.81 -6.34
CA TRP A 265 5.68 1.22 -5.09
C TRP A 265 6.58 0.13 -4.52
N GLY A 266 7.15 -0.71 -5.39
CA GLY A 266 8.08 -1.77 -5.02
C GLY A 266 9.48 -1.26 -4.65
N ASN A 267 9.79 0.00 -4.94
CA ASN A 267 11.11 0.61 -4.74
C ASN A 267 12.22 -0.16 -5.50
N ILE A 268 12.00 -0.42 -6.79
CA ILE A 268 12.86 -1.28 -7.62
C ILE A 268 13.58 -0.54 -8.74
N ILE A 269 13.33 0.76 -8.90
CA ILE A 269 13.85 1.61 -9.97
C ILE A 269 14.81 2.67 -9.43
N ASN A 270 15.55 3.34 -10.32
CA ASN A 270 16.43 4.45 -9.92
C ASN A 270 15.65 5.78 -9.77
N ASP A 271 16.30 6.78 -9.16
CA ASP A 271 15.70 8.09 -8.89
C ASP A 271 15.28 8.84 -10.18
N GLU A 272 16.05 8.73 -11.26
CA GLU A 272 15.75 9.38 -12.54
C GLU A 272 14.42 8.87 -13.13
N LYS A 273 14.25 7.55 -13.22
CA LYS A 273 12.99 6.95 -13.69
C LYS A 273 11.84 7.21 -12.74
N ALA A 274 12.11 7.30 -11.44
CA ALA A 274 11.12 7.68 -10.45
C ALA A 274 10.63 9.10 -10.71
N GLU A 275 11.51 10.08 -10.92
CA GLU A 275 11.17 11.47 -11.28
C GLU A 275 10.28 11.53 -12.53
N LEU A 276 10.62 10.77 -13.58
CA LEU A 276 9.82 10.68 -14.80
C LEU A 276 8.42 10.10 -14.55
N CYS A 277 8.34 9.01 -13.78
CA CYS A 277 7.05 8.42 -13.39
C CYS A 277 6.21 9.39 -12.55
N VAL A 278 6.82 10.11 -11.61
CA VAL A 278 6.15 11.11 -10.78
C VAL A 278 5.63 12.27 -11.63
N LYS A 279 6.43 12.76 -12.58
CA LYS A 279 6.01 13.77 -13.55
C LYS A 279 4.79 13.28 -14.35
N LYS A 280 4.83 12.05 -14.88
CA LYS A 280 3.68 11.42 -15.55
C LYS A 280 2.44 11.35 -14.66
N GLY A 281 2.63 10.98 -13.39
CA GLY A 281 1.56 10.90 -12.39
C GLY A 281 0.87 12.23 -12.17
N ARG A 282 1.66 13.29 -11.97
CA ARG A 282 1.18 14.66 -11.80
C ARG A 282 0.49 15.19 -13.06
N ASP A 283 1.11 15.03 -14.21
CA ASP A 283 0.71 15.74 -15.43
C ASP A 283 -0.42 15.02 -16.18
N ALA A 284 -0.63 13.72 -15.98
CA ALA A 284 -1.60 12.93 -16.73
C ALA A 284 -2.58 12.11 -15.89
N PHE A 285 -2.16 11.58 -14.73
CA PHE A 285 -3.02 10.68 -13.94
C PHE A 285 -3.77 11.38 -12.81
N LEU A 286 -3.28 12.51 -12.31
CA LEU A 286 -3.86 13.18 -11.15
C LEU A 286 -5.02 14.10 -11.54
N TYR A 287 -6.14 13.93 -10.85
CA TYR A 287 -7.36 14.71 -10.97
C TYR A 287 -7.86 15.15 -9.58
N PRO A 288 -8.88 16.03 -9.47
CA PRO A 288 -9.28 16.64 -8.20
C PRO A 288 -9.55 15.66 -7.04
N GLY A 289 -10.00 14.44 -7.33
CA GLY A 289 -10.28 13.39 -6.34
C GLY A 289 -9.17 12.34 -6.16
N GLY A 290 -8.05 12.46 -6.89
CA GLY A 290 -6.95 11.49 -6.88
C GLY A 290 -6.58 10.98 -8.26
N PHE A 291 -5.95 9.81 -8.31
CA PHE A 291 -5.40 9.25 -9.54
C PHE A 291 -6.42 8.37 -10.30
N VAL A 292 -6.55 8.59 -11.61
CA VAL A 292 -7.37 7.74 -12.49
C VAL A 292 -6.68 6.40 -12.79
N THR A 293 -7.47 5.37 -13.11
CA THR A 293 -6.94 4.02 -13.39
C THR A 293 -6.20 3.92 -14.72
N THR A 294 -6.70 4.63 -15.73
CA THR A 294 -6.13 4.70 -17.09
C THR A 294 -6.31 6.11 -17.62
N LEU A 295 -5.60 6.49 -18.67
CA LEU A 295 -5.74 7.83 -19.29
C LEU A 295 -6.93 7.95 -20.24
N ASP A 296 -7.56 6.83 -20.61
CA ASP A 296 -8.78 6.80 -21.40
C ASP A 296 -9.59 5.52 -21.10
N ASN A 297 -10.82 5.44 -21.59
CA ASN A 297 -11.69 4.26 -21.50
C ASN A 297 -11.95 3.62 -22.88
N LYS A 298 -11.08 3.86 -23.85
CA LYS A 298 -11.25 3.39 -25.23
C LYS A 298 -11.03 1.88 -25.28
N ILE A 299 -12.05 1.15 -25.73
CA ILE A 299 -11.99 -0.30 -25.88
C ILE A 299 -11.46 -0.69 -27.26
N LYS A 300 -10.52 -1.63 -27.30
CA LYS A 300 -9.93 -2.18 -28.53
C LYS A 300 -9.97 -3.70 -28.55
N GLY A 301 -9.95 -4.29 -29.74
CA GLY A 301 -9.88 -5.74 -29.93
C GLY A 301 -11.07 -6.50 -29.33
N PHE A 302 -10.79 -7.68 -28.74
CA PHE A 302 -11.80 -8.58 -28.17
C PHE A 302 -12.68 -7.92 -27.11
N LEU A 303 -12.14 -6.94 -26.35
CA LEU A 303 -12.89 -6.26 -25.31
C LEU A 303 -14.12 -5.50 -25.86
N LYS A 304 -14.19 -5.18 -27.16
CA LYS A 304 -15.39 -4.57 -27.77
C LYS A 304 -16.63 -5.44 -27.57
N LEU A 305 -16.46 -6.76 -27.56
CA LEU A 305 -17.53 -7.72 -27.30
C LEU A 305 -18.04 -7.68 -25.86
N LEU A 306 -17.25 -7.14 -24.93
CA LEU A 306 -17.58 -7.04 -23.50
C LEU A 306 -17.99 -5.62 -23.08
N TRP A 307 -18.21 -4.70 -24.03
CA TRP A 307 -18.54 -3.30 -23.72
C TRP A 307 -19.78 -3.16 -22.83
N PHE A 308 -20.79 -4.03 -23.02
CA PHE A 308 -22.03 -4.01 -22.24
C PHE A 308 -21.83 -4.33 -20.74
N MET A 309 -20.71 -4.95 -20.36
CA MET A 309 -20.38 -5.21 -18.96
C MET A 309 -19.91 -3.94 -18.22
N GLY A 310 -19.58 -2.86 -18.93
CA GLY A 310 -19.06 -1.64 -18.32
C GLY A 310 -17.61 -1.78 -17.87
N LEU A 311 -16.78 -0.80 -18.25
CA LEU A 311 -15.38 -0.73 -17.82
C LEU A 311 -15.29 -0.03 -16.48
N GLN A 312 -14.96 -0.78 -15.43
CA GLN A 312 -14.83 -0.23 -14.08
C GLN A 312 -13.38 0.19 -13.77
N TRP A 313 -12.40 -0.48 -14.37
CA TRP A 313 -10.97 -0.25 -14.14
C TRP A 313 -10.40 0.66 -15.23
N CYS A 314 -11.05 1.81 -15.46
CA CYS A 314 -10.69 2.78 -16.50
C CYS A 314 -10.99 4.22 -16.07
N TYR A 315 -10.45 5.20 -16.79
CA TYR A 315 -10.91 6.59 -16.74
C TYR A 315 -12.45 6.69 -16.77
N PRO A 316 -13.09 7.53 -15.94
CA PRO A 316 -12.53 8.48 -14.97
C PRO A 316 -12.35 7.89 -13.54
N ILE A 317 -12.46 6.58 -13.39
CA ILE A 317 -12.59 5.93 -12.08
C ILE A 317 -11.20 5.81 -11.41
N GLY A 318 -11.16 6.16 -10.13
CA GLY A 318 -10.06 5.86 -9.22
C GLY A 318 -10.48 4.82 -8.16
N TRP A 319 -9.54 3.96 -7.80
CA TRP A 319 -9.73 2.89 -6.82
C TRP A 319 -8.78 3.08 -5.65
N ALA A 320 -9.26 2.89 -4.43
CA ALA A 320 -8.46 3.09 -3.22
C ALA A 320 -7.14 2.29 -3.23
N PRO A 321 -7.11 1.00 -3.62
CA PRO A 321 -5.86 0.26 -3.81
C PRO A 321 -4.82 0.98 -4.66
N MET A 322 -5.24 1.59 -5.77
CA MET A 322 -4.32 2.25 -6.71
C MET A 322 -3.84 3.60 -6.18
N GLN A 323 -4.67 4.32 -5.42
CA GLN A 323 -4.23 5.51 -4.69
C GLN A 323 -3.07 5.15 -3.74
N TRP A 324 -3.24 4.05 -2.97
CA TRP A 324 -2.19 3.57 -2.08
C TRP A 324 -0.91 3.22 -2.82
N ILE A 325 -0.98 2.45 -3.93
CA ILE A 325 0.20 2.07 -4.71
C ILE A 325 0.98 3.30 -5.15
N VAL A 326 0.33 4.30 -5.77
CA VAL A 326 1.00 5.51 -6.24
C VAL A 326 1.59 6.28 -5.06
N ILE A 327 0.78 6.62 -4.04
CA ILE A 327 1.20 7.46 -2.91
C ILE A 327 2.32 6.79 -2.12
N LYS A 328 2.24 5.48 -1.87
CA LYS A 328 3.30 4.74 -1.20
C LYS A 328 4.59 4.72 -2.02
N GLY A 329 4.48 4.64 -3.35
CA GLY A 329 5.60 4.79 -4.28
C GLY A 329 6.23 6.17 -4.23
N LEU A 330 5.42 7.24 -4.24
CA LEU A 330 5.90 8.62 -4.06
C LEU A 330 6.74 8.75 -2.78
N CYS A 331 6.27 8.17 -1.67
CA CYS A 331 7.04 8.17 -0.42
C CYS A 331 8.33 7.34 -0.46
N ASN A 332 8.40 6.28 -1.26
CA ASN A 332 9.63 5.48 -1.37
C ASN A 332 10.77 6.31 -2.00
N TYR A 333 10.42 7.21 -2.91
CA TYR A 333 11.35 8.09 -3.62
C TYR A 333 11.29 9.55 -3.13
N HIS A 334 10.80 9.76 -1.91
CA HIS A 334 10.88 11.05 -1.20
C HIS A 334 10.11 12.22 -1.84
N PHE A 335 9.07 11.93 -2.64
CA PHE A 335 8.12 12.92 -3.14
C PHE A 335 7.01 13.19 -2.12
N ASP A 336 7.41 13.52 -0.90
CA ASP A 336 6.52 13.46 0.26
C ASP A 336 5.44 14.54 0.27
N ASN A 337 5.77 15.77 -0.15
CA ASN A 337 4.76 16.84 -0.29
C ASN A 337 3.69 16.45 -1.31
N PHE A 338 4.12 15.85 -2.43
CA PHE A 338 3.20 15.40 -3.46
C PHE A 338 2.34 14.22 -2.97
N ALA A 339 2.94 13.26 -2.28
CA ALA A 339 2.23 12.15 -1.65
C ALA A 339 1.16 12.63 -0.66
N SER A 340 1.47 13.65 0.14
CA SER A 340 0.58 14.17 1.19
C SER A 340 -0.58 14.96 0.64
N ASN A 341 -0.31 15.86 -0.31
CA ASN A 341 -1.35 16.63 -0.96
C ASN A 341 -2.31 15.71 -1.73
N THR A 342 -1.78 14.71 -2.45
CA THR A 342 -2.63 13.75 -3.19
C THR A 342 -3.36 12.78 -2.27
N SER A 343 -2.79 12.43 -1.10
CA SER A 343 -3.52 11.73 -0.05
C SER A 343 -4.72 12.55 0.43
N LEU A 344 -4.49 13.83 0.74
CA LEU A 344 -5.54 14.73 1.22
C LEU A 344 -6.68 14.87 0.19
N MET A 345 -6.37 15.03 -1.10
CA MET A 345 -7.37 15.09 -2.17
C MET A 345 -8.31 13.89 -2.17
N PHE A 346 -7.76 12.67 -2.01
CA PHE A 346 -8.57 11.46 -1.95
C PHE A 346 -9.38 11.36 -0.66
N LEU A 347 -8.78 11.69 0.50
CA LEU A 347 -9.47 11.69 1.79
C LEU A 347 -10.62 12.69 1.83
N GLU A 348 -10.44 13.89 1.28
CA GLU A 348 -11.46 14.93 1.19
C GLU A 348 -12.61 14.49 0.29
N MET A 349 -12.32 13.95 -0.90
CA MET A 349 -13.36 13.41 -1.78
C MET A 349 -14.19 12.31 -1.09
N VAL A 350 -13.54 11.34 -0.44
CA VAL A 350 -14.25 10.26 0.25
C VAL A 350 -15.09 10.82 1.40
N SER A 351 -14.56 11.80 2.15
CA SER A 351 -15.27 12.39 3.30
C SER A 351 -16.46 13.25 2.88
N ASP A 352 -16.32 14.03 1.81
CA ASP A 352 -17.41 14.83 1.23
C ASP A 352 -18.55 13.95 0.69
N ILE A 353 -18.22 12.81 0.10
CA ILE A 353 -19.23 11.85 -0.37
C ILE A 353 -19.86 11.12 0.81
N PHE A 354 -19.07 10.74 1.83
CA PHE A 354 -19.58 10.11 3.04
C PHE A 354 -20.59 11.00 3.77
N GLU A 355 -20.29 12.30 3.92
CA GLU A 355 -21.20 13.28 4.54
C GLU A 355 -22.56 13.37 3.82
N LYS A 356 -22.57 13.26 2.48
CA LYS A 356 -23.78 13.35 1.67
C LYS A 356 -24.58 12.04 1.60
N GLU A 357 -23.87 10.92 1.55
CA GLU A 357 -24.44 9.60 1.22
C GLU A 357 -24.61 8.66 2.43
N ASP A 358 -24.03 9.04 3.58
CA ASP A 358 -23.88 8.22 4.79
C ASP A 358 -23.28 6.83 4.46
N ALA A 359 -22.35 6.81 3.51
CA ALA A 359 -21.76 5.58 3.00
C ALA A 359 -20.40 5.80 2.31
N ILE A 360 -19.51 4.83 2.51
CA ILE A 360 -18.25 4.71 1.77
C ILE A 360 -18.43 3.68 0.66
N TYR A 361 -17.86 3.93 -0.51
CA TYR A 361 -18.02 3.09 -1.69
C TYR A 361 -16.73 2.41 -2.12
N GLU A 362 -16.89 1.42 -2.99
CA GLU A 362 -15.81 0.63 -3.59
C GLU A 362 -14.83 1.45 -4.44
N LYS A 363 -15.36 2.41 -5.21
CA LYS A 363 -14.66 3.15 -6.26
C LYS A 363 -15.35 4.50 -6.49
N TYR A 364 -14.62 5.45 -7.06
CA TYR A 364 -15.05 6.83 -7.20
C TYR A 364 -14.69 7.39 -8.58
N ASP A 365 -15.50 8.29 -9.11
CA ASP A 365 -15.08 9.18 -10.18
C ASP A 365 -14.18 10.24 -9.56
N VAL A 366 -12.87 10.12 -9.80
CA VAL A 366 -11.87 11.05 -9.23
C VAL A 366 -11.72 12.33 -10.05
N VAL A 367 -12.38 12.42 -11.21
CA VAL A 367 -12.39 13.62 -12.04
C VAL A 367 -13.47 14.57 -11.54
N GLU A 368 -14.69 14.06 -11.44
CA GLU A 368 -15.87 14.82 -11.01
C GLU A 368 -16.11 14.77 -9.49
N LYS A 369 -15.31 13.99 -8.75
CA LYS A 369 -15.43 13.76 -7.29
C LYS A 369 -16.83 13.26 -6.91
N SER A 370 -17.28 12.21 -7.58
CA SER A 370 -18.64 11.69 -7.43
C SER A 370 -18.69 10.16 -7.42
N ILE A 371 -19.87 9.64 -7.09
CA ILE A 371 -20.24 8.22 -7.30
C ILE A 371 -21.28 8.06 -8.42
N GLU A 372 -21.71 9.17 -9.01
CA GLU A 372 -22.69 9.19 -10.09
C GLU A 372 -22.04 8.89 -11.43
N GLY A 373 -22.78 8.30 -12.36
CA GLY A 373 -22.28 8.05 -13.73
C GLY A 373 -21.24 6.92 -13.85
N ILE A 374 -20.83 6.30 -12.75
CA ILE A 374 -19.91 5.14 -12.75
C ILE A 374 -20.61 3.94 -13.40
N LYS A 375 -20.14 3.55 -14.59
CA LYS A 375 -20.64 2.37 -15.32
C LYS A 375 -19.96 1.10 -14.84
N ALA A 376 -20.74 0.15 -14.34
CA ALA A 376 -20.27 -1.09 -13.73
C ALA A 376 -21.19 -2.28 -14.06
N HIS A 377 -20.63 -3.50 -14.21
CA HIS A 377 -21.44 -4.73 -14.35
C HIS A 377 -22.30 -5.08 -13.12
N TYR A 378 -22.16 -4.39 -11.99
CA TYR A 378 -23.01 -4.54 -10.80
C TYR A 378 -23.22 -3.20 -10.08
N LYS A 379 -24.26 -3.15 -9.22
CA LYS A 379 -24.58 -1.98 -8.38
C LYS A 379 -23.49 -1.77 -7.33
N MET A 380 -23.03 -0.53 -7.16
CA MET A 380 -22.01 -0.19 -6.16
C MET A 380 -22.37 -0.66 -4.75
N HIS A 381 -21.36 -1.14 -4.02
CA HIS A 381 -21.48 -1.64 -2.65
C HIS A 381 -21.06 -0.56 -1.63
N LYS A 382 -21.74 -0.55 -0.48
CA LYS A 382 -21.49 0.36 0.65
C LYS A 382 -20.55 -0.28 1.69
N GLY A 383 -19.76 0.53 2.38
CA GLY A 383 -18.85 0.18 3.47
C GLY A 383 -17.59 -0.60 3.05
N PHE A 384 -17.03 -0.31 1.88
CA PHE A 384 -16.09 -1.23 1.21
C PHE A 384 -14.70 -1.35 1.88
N GLY A 385 -14.26 -2.58 2.16
CA GLY A 385 -13.11 -2.90 3.01
C GLY A 385 -11.77 -2.29 2.59
N TRP A 386 -11.41 -2.28 1.30
CA TRP A 386 -10.17 -1.61 0.88
C TRP A 386 -10.25 -0.09 0.98
N THR A 387 -11.43 0.50 0.87
CA THR A 387 -11.57 1.97 0.86
C THR A 387 -11.42 2.44 2.28
N ASN A 388 -12.11 1.77 3.20
CA ASN A 388 -11.96 1.89 4.63
C ASN A 388 -10.47 1.81 5.02
N ALA A 389 -9.79 0.74 4.61
CA ALA A 389 -8.41 0.54 5.03
C ALA A 389 -7.42 1.53 4.42
N VAL A 390 -7.54 1.84 3.12
CA VAL A 390 -6.66 2.81 2.46
C VAL A 390 -6.90 4.20 3.03
N PHE A 391 -8.14 4.58 3.36
CA PHE A 391 -8.42 5.85 4.03
C PHE A 391 -7.64 5.95 5.34
N GLN A 392 -7.74 4.94 6.22
CA GLN A 392 -6.97 4.91 7.47
C GLN A 392 -5.46 4.92 7.21
N ALA A 393 -4.99 4.16 6.22
CA ALA A 393 -3.58 4.06 5.87
C ALA A 393 -2.99 5.36 5.34
N LEU A 394 -3.72 6.10 4.51
CA LEU A 394 -3.31 7.40 4.01
C LEU A 394 -3.32 8.43 5.14
N LEU A 395 -4.39 8.48 5.94
CA LEU A 395 -4.48 9.40 7.08
C LEU A 395 -3.33 9.17 8.08
N ALA A 396 -3.08 7.91 8.46
CA ALA A 396 -1.96 7.52 9.31
C ALA A 396 -0.60 7.93 8.72
N ARG A 397 -0.45 7.81 7.40
CA ARG A 397 0.80 8.12 6.70
C ARG A 397 1.08 9.61 6.63
N ILE A 398 0.06 10.44 6.41
CA ILE A 398 0.16 11.90 6.46
C ILE A 398 0.70 12.32 7.83
N ILE A 399 0.16 11.76 8.91
CA ILE A 399 0.50 12.20 10.27
C ILE A 399 1.80 11.58 10.78
N CYS A 400 1.96 10.26 10.69
CA CYS A 400 3.05 9.56 11.35
C CYS A 400 4.29 9.40 10.46
N GLY A 401 4.19 9.62 9.14
CA GLY A 401 5.32 9.41 8.25
C GLY A 401 5.67 7.94 8.03
N ILE A 402 6.84 7.70 7.42
CA ILE A 402 7.23 6.40 6.85
C ILE A 402 7.28 5.30 7.93
N LYS A 403 6.16 4.57 8.06
CA LYS A 403 5.95 3.31 8.79
C LYS A 403 5.72 3.50 10.30
N PRO A 404 4.48 3.31 10.78
CA PRO A 404 4.25 2.93 12.17
C PRO A 404 4.79 1.51 12.38
N ILE A 405 6.06 1.38 12.74
CA ILE A 405 6.60 0.16 13.34
C ILE A 405 6.34 0.32 14.82
N PHE A 406 5.49 -0.53 15.39
CA PHE A 406 5.09 -0.44 16.81
C PHE A 406 5.54 -1.67 17.61
N PRO A 407 6.87 -1.81 17.82
CA PRO A 407 7.37 -2.25 19.10
C PRO A 407 8.40 -1.24 19.65
N GLU A 408 8.14 -0.77 20.88
CA GLU A 408 9.00 0.05 21.77
C GLU A 408 9.47 1.44 21.31
N ASP A 409 9.65 1.69 20.00
CA ASP A 409 10.10 2.97 19.45
C ASP A 409 9.03 3.59 18.54
N ILE A 410 8.79 4.90 18.68
CA ILE A 410 7.91 5.63 17.76
C ILE A 410 8.74 6.24 16.64
N PHE A 411 8.43 5.84 15.42
CA PHE A 411 8.98 6.45 14.23
C PHE A 411 8.04 7.53 13.72
N PHE A 412 8.49 8.78 13.72
CA PHE A 412 7.67 9.93 13.34
C PHE A 412 8.35 10.73 12.23
N ALA A 413 7.69 10.84 11.07
CA ALA A 413 8.17 11.59 9.91
C ALA A 413 7.00 12.28 9.18
N PRO A 414 6.33 13.23 9.85
CA PRO A 414 5.04 13.76 9.42
C PRO A 414 5.15 14.39 8.03
N ARG A 415 4.14 14.13 7.21
CA ARG A 415 4.02 14.65 5.86
C ARG A 415 2.76 15.51 5.80
N ILE A 416 2.79 16.62 6.52
CA ILE A 416 1.60 17.46 6.68
C ILE A 416 1.31 18.22 5.38
N PRO A 417 0.07 18.16 4.85
CA PRO A 417 -0.31 18.93 3.67
C PRO A 417 -0.33 20.42 4.03
N LYS A 418 -0.03 21.28 3.05
CA LYS A 418 -0.04 22.74 3.25
C LYS A 418 -1.37 23.26 3.82
N ALA A 419 -2.49 22.63 3.46
CA ALA A 419 -3.82 22.97 3.95
C ALA A 419 -4.00 22.81 5.48
N TRP A 420 -3.10 22.10 6.17
CA TRP A 420 -3.13 21.90 7.62
C TRP A 420 -2.04 22.70 8.35
N GLU A 421 -1.36 23.64 7.69
CA GLU A 421 -0.51 24.62 8.39
C GLU A 421 -1.35 25.47 9.36
N LYS A 422 -0.77 25.95 10.47
CA LYS A 422 -1.46 26.71 11.55
C LYS A 422 -2.57 25.95 12.26
N SER A 423 -2.40 24.66 12.43
CA SER A 423 -3.40 23.81 13.04
C SER A 423 -2.80 22.86 14.06
N THR A 424 -3.66 22.32 14.92
CA THR A 424 -3.26 21.29 15.88
C THR A 424 -3.85 19.96 15.44
N ILE A 425 -2.99 18.95 15.36
CA ILE A 425 -3.37 17.57 15.09
C ILE A 425 -3.13 16.76 16.35
N THR A 426 -4.14 16.05 16.82
CA THR A 426 -3.98 15.15 17.97
C THR A 426 -4.02 13.70 17.53
N VAL A 427 -3.12 12.89 18.05
CA VAL A 427 -3.02 11.45 17.80
C VAL A 427 -3.04 10.74 19.14
N SER A 428 -3.99 9.82 19.31
CA SER A 428 -4.07 8.95 20.47
C SER A 428 -3.75 7.51 20.08
N PHE A 429 -2.75 6.95 20.76
CA PHE A 429 -2.33 5.55 20.70
C PHE A 429 -2.82 4.74 21.89
N LYS A 430 -3.85 5.18 22.64
CA LYS A 430 -4.42 4.44 23.78
C LYS A 430 -4.79 2.99 23.47
N ASN A 431 -5.15 2.72 22.22
CA ASN A 431 -5.48 1.36 21.79
C ASN A 431 -4.24 0.49 21.52
N TYR A 432 -3.01 0.97 21.74
CA TYR A 432 -1.78 0.19 21.65
C TYR A 432 -1.20 0.02 23.06
N PRO A 433 -1.50 -1.08 23.78
CA PRO A 433 -1.20 -1.21 25.21
C PRO A 433 0.30 -1.10 25.55
N LYS A 434 1.18 -1.45 24.61
CA LYS A 434 2.64 -1.30 24.77
C LYS A 434 3.12 0.14 24.64
N LEU A 435 2.33 1.02 24.00
CA LEU A 435 2.67 2.43 23.76
C LEU A 435 1.92 3.37 24.69
N ASP A 436 0.60 3.19 24.88
CA ASP A 436 -0.29 4.01 25.70
C ASP A 436 0.09 5.51 25.72
N LEU A 437 0.15 6.09 24.52
CA LEU A 437 0.66 7.44 24.27
C LEU A 437 -0.44 8.32 23.69
N ASP A 438 -0.61 9.52 24.23
CA ASP A 438 -1.29 10.61 23.54
C ASP A 438 -0.23 11.62 23.06
N LEU A 439 -0.37 12.06 21.81
CA LEU A 439 0.54 12.94 21.10
C LEU A 439 -0.28 14.09 20.49
N SER A 440 0.08 15.33 20.81
CA SER A 440 -0.44 16.54 20.17
C SER A 440 0.66 17.14 19.31
N ILE A 441 0.35 17.43 18.04
CA ILE A 441 1.26 18.05 17.08
C ILE A 441 0.66 19.42 16.76
N GLU A 442 1.25 20.48 17.28
CA GLU A 442 0.96 21.83 16.83
C GLU A 442 1.84 22.14 15.62
N ILE A 443 1.20 22.56 14.52
CA ILE A 443 1.86 22.92 13.27
C ILE A 443 1.83 24.43 13.17
N GLN A 444 3.00 25.05 13.34
CA GLN A 444 3.15 26.50 13.26
C GLN A 444 3.50 26.95 11.83
N ASP A 445 3.36 28.26 11.60
CA ASP A 445 3.54 28.87 10.28
C ASP A 445 4.94 28.63 9.71
N LYS A 446 5.03 28.57 8.38
CA LYS A 446 6.33 28.70 7.73
C LYS A 446 6.81 30.13 7.92
N SER A 447 8.00 30.34 8.49
CA SER A 447 8.55 31.70 8.49
C SER A 447 8.76 32.13 7.03
N GLU A 448 8.26 33.32 6.66
CA GLU A 448 8.39 33.86 5.29
C GLU A 448 9.86 33.97 4.85
N SER A 449 10.79 34.01 5.80
CA SER A 449 12.23 34.05 5.58
C SER A 449 12.92 32.68 5.39
N GLU A 450 12.33 31.57 5.84
CA GLU A 450 13.04 30.27 5.92
C GLU A 450 12.36 29.09 5.22
N ASN A 451 11.13 29.23 4.71
CA ASN A 451 10.39 28.18 3.98
C ASN A 451 10.19 26.84 4.74
N ARG A 452 10.48 26.82 6.05
CA ARG A 452 10.44 25.64 6.92
C ARG A 452 9.19 25.59 7.79
N SER A 453 8.56 24.41 7.90
CA SER A 453 7.45 24.20 8.84
C SER A 453 7.97 23.96 10.25
N LYS A 454 7.30 24.54 11.25
CA LYS A 454 7.63 24.38 12.67
C LYS A 454 6.66 23.42 13.36
N TYR A 455 7.18 22.46 14.11
CA TYR A 455 6.40 21.47 14.84
C TYR A 455 6.67 21.54 16.34
N ILE A 456 5.61 21.62 17.13
CA ILE A 456 5.65 21.38 18.59
C ILE A 456 4.94 20.04 18.84
N ILE A 457 5.64 19.11 19.50
CA ILE A 457 5.09 17.80 19.84
C ILE A 457 4.92 17.74 21.35
N ASP A 458 3.68 17.69 21.84
CA ASP A 458 3.36 17.43 23.24
C ASP A 458 2.98 15.96 23.43
N VAL A 459 3.63 15.30 24.39
CA VAL A 459 3.36 13.90 24.75
C VAL A 459 2.89 13.79 26.20
N ASN A 460 1.92 12.92 26.46
CA ASN A 460 1.37 12.74 27.81
C ASN A 460 2.33 12.03 28.78
N LYS A 461 3.40 11.42 28.27
CA LYS A 461 4.43 10.74 29.06
C LYS A 461 5.76 10.72 28.34
N GLN A 462 6.82 10.41 29.08
CA GLN A 462 8.14 10.24 28.51
C GLN A 462 8.20 9.01 27.61
N VAL A 463 8.63 9.21 26.36
CA VAL A 463 8.76 8.16 25.34
C VAL A 463 10.05 8.32 24.55
N LYS A 464 10.59 7.21 24.07
CA LYS A 464 11.69 7.23 23.11
C LYS A 464 11.11 7.42 21.70
N MET A 465 11.42 8.56 21.10
CA MET A 465 11.02 8.88 19.73
C MET A 465 12.25 8.92 18.83
N SER A 466 12.14 8.30 17.66
CA SER A 466 13.15 8.40 16.61
C SER A 466 12.55 9.17 15.43
N PHE A 467 13.16 10.31 15.12
CA PHE A 467 12.81 11.09 13.94
C PHE A 467 13.77 10.74 12.80
N LYS A 468 13.23 10.47 11.62
CA LYS A 468 14.04 10.22 10.43
C LYS A 468 13.49 11.00 9.24
N PHE A 469 14.37 11.82 8.70
CA PHE A 469 14.14 12.66 7.54
C PHE A 469 14.84 11.98 6.35
N PHE A 470 14.09 11.64 5.29
CA PHE A 470 14.62 10.81 4.20
C PHE A 470 15.15 11.60 2.98
N LYS A 471 15.05 12.92 3.00
CA LYS A 471 15.76 13.90 2.16
C LYS A 471 15.62 15.25 2.86
N GLU A 472 16.16 16.34 2.31
CA GLU A 472 15.94 17.71 2.79
C GLU A 472 14.44 17.93 3.03
N ILE A 473 14.01 17.82 4.28
CA ILE A 473 12.70 18.27 4.72
C ILE A 473 13.04 19.60 5.38
N GLU A 474 12.65 20.68 4.72
CA GLU A 474 12.68 22.01 5.30
C GLU A 474 11.64 22.05 6.43
N CYS A 475 12.01 21.54 7.61
CA CYS A 475 11.26 21.71 8.84
C CYS A 475 12.24 21.91 10.00
N ASP A 476 11.91 22.86 10.86
CA ASP A 476 12.62 23.06 12.13
C ASP A 476 11.73 22.50 13.25
N PHE A 477 12.27 21.63 14.10
CA PHE A 477 11.59 21.22 15.33
C PHE A 477 11.93 22.23 16.41
N GLU A 478 10.92 22.88 16.98
CA GLU A 478 11.14 23.96 17.94
C GLU A 478 11.28 23.40 19.37
N SER A 479 10.37 22.49 19.76
CA SER A 479 10.39 21.87 21.09
C SER A 479 9.61 20.54 21.13
N ILE A 480 9.96 19.71 22.12
CA ILE A 480 9.12 18.60 22.58
C ILE A 480 8.62 18.96 23.98
N LEU A 481 7.31 18.94 24.16
CA LEU A 481 6.67 19.15 25.45
C LEU A 481 6.29 17.78 26.06
N ILE A 482 6.36 17.67 27.37
CA ILE A 482 5.79 16.56 28.12
C ILE A 482 4.75 17.13 29.07
N ASN A 483 3.47 16.82 28.87
CA ASN A 483 2.35 17.38 29.63
C ASN A 483 2.35 18.91 29.65
N ASN A 484 2.53 19.55 28.49
CA ASN A 484 2.68 21.01 28.34
C ASN A 484 3.84 21.63 29.15
N GLN A 485 4.75 20.81 29.67
CA GLN A 485 6.00 21.29 30.27
C GLN A 485 7.12 21.12 29.26
N GLU A 486 7.88 22.19 29.04
CA GLU A 486 8.99 22.19 28.11
C GLU A 486 10.05 21.17 28.55
N SER A 487 10.25 20.13 27.74
CA SER A 487 11.41 19.26 27.87
C SER A 487 12.50 19.86 26.99
N ILE A 488 13.41 20.62 27.61
CA ILE A 488 14.50 21.33 26.91
C ILE A 488 15.52 20.30 26.38
N ASP A 489 15.22 19.67 25.26
CA ASP A 489 16.20 19.06 24.36
C ASP A 489 16.12 19.84 23.04
N LEU A 490 17.05 20.77 22.82
CA LEU A 490 17.22 21.45 21.52
C LEU A 490 17.76 20.43 20.51
N PHE A 491 16.91 19.99 19.58
CA PHE A 491 17.35 19.15 18.47
C PHE A 491 18.01 20.02 17.40
N ASN A 492 19.33 19.91 17.25
CA ASN A 492 20.05 20.60 16.19
C ASN A 492 20.13 19.67 14.96
N ILE A 493 19.20 19.81 14.00
CA ILE A 493 19.21 19.05 12.75
C ILE A 493 20.21 19.72 11.79
N LYS A 494 21.43 19.18 11.72
CA LYS A 494 22.45 19.68 10.78
C LYS A 494 22.18 19.18 9.36
N LYS A 495 22.30 20.09 8.39
CA LYS A 495 22.36 19.83 6.94
C LYS A 495 23.43 18.77 6.64
N ILE A 496 23.11 17.77 5.80
CA ILE A 496 24.10 16.79 5.31
C ILE A 496 23.98 16.66 3.80
N GLU A 497 25.10 16.89 3.13
CA GLU A 497 25.31 16.73 1.69
C GLU A 497 25.33 15.25 1.27
N ASN A 498 24.69 14.98 0.12
CA ASN A 498 24.80 13.84 -0.80
C ASN A 498 25.15 12.40 -0.32
N SER A 499 24.31 11.48 -0.82
CA SER A 499 24.57 10.09 -1.23
C SER A 499 24.21 8.91 -0.30
N ILE A 500 23.31 8.09 -0.87
CA ILE A 500 23.20 6.62 -0.93
C ILE A 500 22.93 5.80 0.35
N GLU A 501 23.29 6.20 1.57
CA GLU A 501 22.86 5.45 2.76
C GLU A 501 22.84 6.28 4.05
N ASN A 502 22.15 7.43 4.03
CA ASN A 502 22.17 8.33 5.19
C ASN A 502 21.03 8.06 6.18
N LYS A 503 21.39 7.32 7.23
CA LYS A 503 20.64 7.19 8.48
C LYS A 503 20.84 8.48 9.29
N ILE A 504 19.95 9.47 9.18
CA ILE A 504 19.84 10.49 10.22
C ILE A 504 19.10 9.84 11.38
N ILE A 505 19.85 9.45 12.40
CA ILE A 505 19.31 9.10 13.71
C ILE A 505 19.40 10.39 14.52
N ALA A 506 18.30 11.13 14.66
CA ALA A 506 18.18 12.05 15.78
C ALA A 506 18.00 11.19 17.03
N GLN A 507 19.11 10.84 17.69
CA GLN A 507 19.10 10.24 19.02
C GLN A 507 19.07 11.41 20.00
N SER A 508 17.97 11.58 20.73
CA SER A 508 18.09 12.21 22.05
C SER A 508 19.03 11.32 22.86
N SER A 509 20.11 11.89 23.38
CA SER A 509 21.09 11.17 24.21
C SER A 509 20.53 10.76 25.58
N ASN A 510 19.27 11.08 25.87
CA ASN A 510 18.69 10.82 27.17
C ASN A 510 18.05 9.42 27.20
N LYS A 511 18.86 8.43 27.64
CA LYS A 511 18.35 7.59 28.74
C LYS A 511 17.97 8.56 29.85
N ILE A 512 16.74 8.47 30.34
CA ILE A 512 16.29 9.19 31.52
C ILE A 512 17.34 9.00 32.61
N LEU A 513 18.12 10.04 32.92
CA LEU A 513 18.97 10.08 34.10
C LEU A 513 19.18 11.53 34.54
N LEU A 514 18.82 11.75 35.80
CA LEU A 514 18.63 13.03 36.47
C LEU A 514 19.93 13.81 36.74
N LYS A 515 19.80 15.14 36.66
CA LYS A 515 20.50 16.24 37.37
C LYS A 515 21.99 16.59 37.11
N ARG A 516 22.12 17.78 36.51
CA ARG A 516 22.76 19.06 36.96
C ARG A 516 24.30 19.17 37.05
N GLY A 517 24.87 20.06 36.24
CA GLY A 517 26.22 20.62 36.44
C GLY A 517 26.63 21.72 35.46
N LYS A 518 26.50 22.98 35.92
CA LYS A 518 27.04 24.30 35.48
C LYS A 518 27.83 24.42 34.15
N ASN A 519 27.35 25.39 33.34
CA ASN A 519 28.02 26.28 32.37
C ASN A 519 29.54 26.15 32.17
N THR A 520 30.02 26.18 30.93
CA THR A 520 30.68 27.35 30.27
C THR A 520 30.97 27.02 28.79
N ILE A 521 30.62 27.95 27.89
CA ILE A 521 30.93 27.96 26.45
C ILE A 521 32.28 28.65 26.25
N ILE A 522 33.20 28.14 25.43
CA ILE A 522 34.11 28.98 24.64
C ILE A 522 34.35 28.36 23.25
N ALA A 523 33.97 29.18 22.25
CA ALA A 523 34.33 29.26 20.83
C ALA A 523 34.46 27.97 19.99
#